data_AF-A0A967DFN9-F1
#
_entry.id   AF-A0A967DFN9-F1
#
_cell.length_a   1.000
_cell.length_b   1.000
_cell.length_c   1.000
_cell.angle_alpha   90.00
_cell.angle_beta   90.00
_cell.angle_gamma   90.00
#
_symmetry.space_group_name_H-M   'P 1'
#
loop_
_entity.id
_entity.type
_entity.pdbx_description
1 polymer ?
#
loop_
_entity_poly.entity_id
_entity_poly.type
_entity_poly.pdbx_seq_one_letter_code
_entity_poly.pdbx_strand_id
1 'polypeptide(L)' 'MKTMNASEAREKLYRILDDTAGNHEPVLITGPRSNAVLVGEDDWNAIQETLHLLNVPGTREPIVAGLATPITLCDGEPGW' A
#
# COMPACT_ATOMS: atom_id res chain seq x y z
N MET A 1 -4.07 -10.46 5.15
CA MET A 1 -2.86 -10.38 6.00
C MET A 1 -2.52 -11.74 6.60
N LYS A 2 -1.52 -12.40 6.01
CA LYS A 2 -0.99 -13.67 6.48
C LYS A 2 -0.07 -13.45 7.68
N THR A 3 -0.05 -14.37 8.64
CA THR A 3 0.87 -14.32 9.80
C THR A 3 1.78 -15.53 9.79
N MET A 4 3.07 -15.35 10.06
CA MET A 4 4.05 -16.43 10.20
C MET A 4 5.16 -16.04 11.16
N ASN A 5 5.88 -17.02 11.71
CA ASN A 5 7.01 -16.71 12.59
C ASN A 5 8.28 -16.39 11.79
N ALA A 6 9.26 -15.76 12.44
CA ALA A 6 10.51 -15.33 11.82
C ALA A 6 11.33 -16.50 11.22
N SER A 7 11.26 -17.70 11.79
CA SER A 7 11.96 -18.87 11.25
C SER A 7 11.35 -19.32 9.93
N GLU A 8 10.01 -19.38 9.85
CA GLU A 8 9.28 -19.70 8.61
C GLU A 8 9.49 -18.64 7.53
N ALA A 9 9.47 -17.36 7.91
CA ALA A 9 9.72 -16.25 6.99
C ALA A 9 11.12 -16.32 6.39
N ARG A 10 12.13 -16.66 7.21
CA ARG A 10 13.51 -16.84 6.74
C ARG A 10 13.64 -17.98 5.73
N GLU A 11 12.98 -19.12 5.96
CA GLU A 11 12.99 -20.27 5.05
C GLU A 11 12.31 -19.98 3.71
N LYS A 12 11.33 -19.07 3.70
CA LYS A 12 10.48 -18.76 2.54
C LYS A 12 10.68 -17.36 1.99
N LEU A 13 11.80 -16.70 2.32
CA LEU A 13 11.99 -15.25 2.12
C LEU A 13 11.70 -14.80 0.68
N TYR A 14 12.30 -15.45 -0.33
CA TYR A 14 12.07 -15.07 -1.74
C TYR A 14 10.60 -15.21 -2.14
N ARG A 15 9.97 -16.32 -1.75
CA ARG A 15 8.56 -16.54 -2.04
C ARG A 15 7.67 -15.47 -1.40
N ILE A 16 7.91 -15.11 -0.14
CA ILE A 16 7.07 -14.11 0.53
C ILE A 16 7.34 -12.70 -0.01
N LEU A 17 8.51 -12.39 -0.56
CA LEU A 17 8.75 -11.14 -1.29
C LEU A 17 7.88 -11.08 -2.54
N ASP A 18 7.93 -12.11 -3.39
CA ASP A 18 7.15 -12.20 -4.62
C ASP A 18 5.64 -12.20 -4.32
N ASP A 19 5.19 -13.01 -3.35
CA ASP A 19 3.78 -13.11 -2.96
C ASP A 19 3.28 -11.76 -2.39
N THR A 20 4.09 -11.05 -1.60
CA THR A 20 3.68 -9.75 -1.01
C THR A 20 3.58 -8.68 -2.09
N ALA A 21 4.59 -8.57 -2.95
CA ALA A 21 4.63 -7.57 -4.01
C ALA A 21 3.56 -7.83 -5.09
N GLY A 22 3.36 -9.10 -5.48
CA GLY A 22 2.44 -9.46 -6.57
C GLY A 22 0.96 -9.49 -6.17
N ASN A 23 0.65 -9.77 -4.89
CA ASN A 23 -0.74 -9.84 -4.43
C ASN A 23 -1.19 -8.58 -3.67
N HIS A 24 -0.30 -7.62 -3.43
CA HIS A 24 -0.57 -6.42 -2.63
C HIS A 24 -1.14 -6.74 -1.23
N GLU A 25 -0.66 -7.85 -0.64
CA GLU A 25 -1.11 -8.31 0.68
C GLU A 25 0.05 -8.32 1.69
N PRO A 26 -0.02 -7.53 2.78
CA PRO A 26 1.03 -7.52 3.78
C PRO A 26 1.11 -8.83 4.55
N VAL A 27 2.31 -9.14 5.03
CA VAL A 27 2.60 -10.31 5.87
C VAL A 27 3.10 -9.85 7.24
N LEU A 28 2.44 -10.33 8.30
CA LEU A 28 2.91 -10.15 9.67
C LEU A 28 3.93 -11.24 10.02
N ILE A 29 5.15 -10.83 10.35
CA ILE A 29 6.23 -11.71 10.79
C ILE A 29 6.36 -11.57 12.32
N THR A 30 6.12 -12.65 13.05
CA THR A 30 6.22 -12.67 14.51
C THR A 30 7.58 -13.19 14.97
N GLY A 31 8.18 -12.50 15.94
CA GLY A 31 9.45 -12.88 16.52
C GLY A 31 9.36 -13.00 18.05
N PRO A 32 10.38 -13.59 18.70
CA PRO A 32 10.37 -13.77 20.16
C PRO A 32 10.41 -12.44 20.94
N ARG A 33 10.98 -11.39 20.33
CA ARG A 33 11.17 -10.06 20.96
C ARG A 33 10.32 -8.95 20.32
N SER A 34 10.00 -9.10 19.04
CA SER A 34 9.38 -8.06 18.24
C SER A 34 8.70 -8.68 17.02
N ASN A 35 7.68 -7.97 16.51
CA ASN A 35 7.02 -8.31 15.26
C ASN A 35 7.39 -7.28 14.20
N ALA A 36 7.28 -7.66 12.92
CA ALA A 36 7.47 -6.79 11.78
C ALA A 36 6.40 -7.06 10.72
N VAL A 37 6.12 -6.09 9.86
CA VAL A 37 5.22 -6.26 8.71
C VAL A 37 6.06 -6.14 7.44
N LEU A 38 5.96 -7.13 6.55
CA LEU A 38 6.47 -7.05 5.21
C LEU A 38 5.38 -6.47 4.31
N VAL A 39 5.73 -5.42 3.57
CA VAL A 39 4.88 -4.70 2.63
C VAL A 39 5.61 -4.64 1.29
N GLY A 40 4.88 -4.71 0.18
CA GLY A 40 5.45 -4.51 -1.16
C GLY A 40 6.03 -3.10 -1.28
N GLU A 41 7.07 -2.92 -2.10
CA GLU A 41 7.70 -1.61 -2.25
C GLU A 41 6.72 -0.57 -2.83
N ASP A 42 5.99 -0.93 -3.88
CA ASP A 42 4.98 -0.07 -4.51
C ASP A 42 3.88 0.33 -3.52
N ASP A 43 3.40 -0.61 -2.71
CA ASP A 43 2.40 -0.35 -1.67
C ASP A 43 2.96 0.57 -0.58
N TRP A 44 4.21 0.36 -0.18
CA TRP A 44 4.87 1.24 0.79
C TRP A 44 5.00 2.67 0.26
N ASN A 45 5.43 2.84 -1.00
CA ASN A 45 5.51 4.14 -1.65
C ASN A 45 4.13 4.80 -1.77
N ALA A 46 3.09 4.05 -2.13
CA ALA A 46 1.71 4.55 -2.19
C ALA A 46 1.17 4.98 -0.82
N ILE A 47 1.49 4.24 0.25
CA ILE A 47 1.16 4.63 1.63
C ILE A 47 1.87 5.94 2.00
N GLN A 48 3.16 6.07 1.70
CA GLN A 48 3.92 7.30 1.99
C GLN A 48 3.34 8.51 1.25
N GLU A 49 3.02 8.35 -0.04
CA GLU A 49 2.40 9.42 -0.85
C GLU A 49 1.02 9.80 -0.30
N THR A 50 0.19 8.82 0.04
CA THR A 50 -1.13 9.08 0.63
C THR A 50 -1.00 9.86 1.94
N LEU A 51 -0.06 9.46 2.81
CA LEU A 51 0.20 10.17 4.07
C LEU A 51 0.74 11.59 3.81
N HIS A 52 1.57 11.77 2.78
CA HIS A 52 2.05 13.09 2.38
C HIS A 52 0.90 14.00 1.95
N LEU A 53 0.04 13.55 1.03
CA LEU A 53 -1.10 14.30 0.53
C LEU A 53 -2.09 14.66 1.65
N LEU A 54 -2.35 13.73 2.57
CA LEU A 54 -3.24 13.97 3.72
C LEU A 54 -2.67 14.97 4.73
N ASN A 55 -1.35 15.16 4.74
CA ASN A 55 -0.70 16.14 5.60
C ASN A 55 -0.72 17.57 5.02
N VAL A 56 -1.11 17.73 3.75
CA VAL A 56 -1.28 19.05 3.11
C VAL A 56 -2.74 19.50 3.31
N PRO A 57 -2.99 20.59 4.06
CA PRO A 57 -4.34 21.09 4.29
C PRO A 57 -5.07 21.43 2.99
N GLY A 58 -6.33 20.99 2.86
CA GLY A 58 -7.18 21.27 1.69
C GLY A 58 -6.95 20.34 0.49
N THR A 59 -6.04 19.37 0.58
CA THR A 59 -5.77 18.42 -0.50
C THR A 59 -6.72 17.22 -0.50
N ARG A 60 -7.21 16.80 0.67
CA ARG A 60 -8.04 15.60 0.81
C ARG A 60 -9.40 15.73 0.11
N GLU A 61 -10.14 16.80 0.38
CA GLU A 61 -11.54 16.94 -0.03
C GLU A 61 -11.69 16.95 -1.56
N PRO A 62 -10.87 17.69 -2.35
CA PRO A 62 -10.92 17.65 -3.80
C PRO A 62 -10.59 16.26 -4.37
N ILE A 63 -9.62 15.54 -3.81
CA ILE A 63 -9.26 14.18 -4.26
C ILE A 63 -10.44 13.22 -4.06
N VAL A 64 -11.08 13.25 -2.89
CA VAL A 64 -12.25 12.40 -2.60
C VAL A 64 -13.42 12.74 -3.52
N ALA A 65 -13.68 14.03 -3.78
CA ALA A 65 -14.71 14.47 -4.71
C ALA A 65 -14.42 13.99 -6.14
N GLY A 66 -13.17 14.09 -6.59
CA GLY A 66 -12.72 13.58 -7.89
C GLY A 66 -12.94 12.07 -8.03
N LEU A 67 -12.58 11.27 -7.02
CA LEU A 67 -12.80 9.82 -7.00
C LEU A 67 -14.29 9.43 -7.07
N ALA A 68 -15.18 10.25 -6.52
CA ALA A 68 -16.63 10.02 -6.56
C ALA A 68 -17.29 10.52 -7.86
N THR A 69 -16.55 11.23 -8.72
CA THR A 69 -17.09 11.79 -9.96
C THR A 69 -17.28 10.67 -11.00
N PRO A 70 -18.49 10.47 -11.55
CA PRO A 70 -18.72 9.51 -12.63
C PRO A 70 -17.85 9.79 -13.84
N ILE A 71 -17.34 8.74 -14.50
CA ILE A 71 -16.49 8.86 -15.70
C ILE A 71 -17.15 9.72 -16.79
N THR A 72 -18.48 9.70 -16.90
CA THR A 72 -19.24 10.51 -17.88
C THR A 72 -19.14 12.02 -17.65
N LEU A 73 -18.71 12.46 -16.47
CA LEU A 73 -18.50 13.85 -16.10
C LEU A 73 -17.01 14.24 -16.09
N CYS A 74 -16.11 13.30 -16.36
CA CYS A 74 -14.68 13.58 -16.50
C CYS A 74 -14.41 14.18 -17.87
N ASP A 75 -13.50 15.16 -17.94
CA ASP A 75 -13.02 15.68 -19.22
C ASP A 75 -12.27 14.59 -19.99
N GLY A 76 -12.55 14.48 -21.28
CA GLY A 76 -11.89 13.51 -22.17
C GLY A 76 -10.46 13.89 -22.54
N GLU A 77 -10.04 15.11 -22.24
CA GLU A 77 -8.70 15.61 -22.52
C GLU A 77 -8.05 16.21 -21.26
N PRO A 78 -6.72 16.06 -21.07
CA PRO A 78 -6.03 16.49 -19.85
C PRO A 78 -6.02 18.01 -19.61
N GLY A 79 -6.34 18.81 -20.64
CA GLY A 79 -6.43 20.27 -20.54
C GLY A 79 -5.09 21.01 -20.40
N TRP A 80 -3.96 20.34 -20.68
CA TRP A 80 -2.61 20.91 -20.73
C TRP A 80 -1.89 20.57 -22.04
#